data_AF-A6L6H0-F1
#
_entry.id   AF-A6L6H0-F1
#
_cell.length_a   1.000
_cell.length_b   1.000
_cell.length_c   1.000
_cell.angle_alpha   90.00
_cell.angle_beta   90.00
_cell.angle_gamma   90.00
#
_symmetry.space_group_name_H-M   'P 1'
#
loop_
_entity.id
_entity.type
_entity.pdbx_description
1 polymer ?
#
loop_
_entity_poly.entity_id
_entity_poly.type
_entity_poly.pdbx_seq_one_letter_code
_entity_poly.pdbx_strand_id
1 'polypeptide(L)'
;MKRYKVGTSKYWDGATVFWQTDNQSKVRTGKIMLYNSETGKRIKEPYNHVTWVHSVLHKDGYNLKQCFFGEHLLSEDKSRPVALVESEKTAIIASYYLPQFLWIASGGKNGCFNVNSLSVLAGRSVVLFPDLGATDYWQSKISLMKSCGIEVQMFDYLEANATEDERKEGYDIADYLLKVKPGEAILQQMIRKNPVLETLIDTFDLKLISVQQGTPRPKVLPPKKRGFRL
;
A
#
# COMPACT_ATOMS: atom_id res chain seq x y z
N MET A 1 -8.75 1.35 3.17
CA MET A 1 -9.01 1.75 1.77
C MET A 1 -9.49 3.21 1.61
N LYS A 2 -10.52 3.69 2.34
CA LYS A 2 -11.04 5.09 2.20
C LYS A 2 -9.96 6.18 2.28
N ARG A 3 -9.02 6.05 3.22
CA ARG A 3 -7.87 6.96 3.41
C ARG A 3 -7.04 7.17 2.12
N TYR A 4 -6.80 6.09 1.38
CA TYR A 4 -6.03 6.10 0.13
C TYR A 4 -6.88 6.40 -1.11
N LYS A 5 -8.17 6.72 -0.93
CA LYS A 5 -9.11 7.03 -2.02
C LYS A 5 -9.20 5.94 -3.09
N VAL A 6 -8.99 4.67 -2.74
CA VAL A 6 -9.07 3.55 -3.69
C VAL A 6 -10.49 3.42 -4.24
N GLY A 7 -10.61 3.29 -5.56
CA GLY A 7 -11.87 3.08 -6.27
C GLY A 7 -11.99 1.69 -6.89
N THR A 8 -13.10 1.45 -7.57
CA THR A 8 -13.35 0.24 -8.37
C THR A 8 -13.68 0.61 -9.81
N SER A 9 -13.47 -0.33 -10.73
CA SER A 9 -13.80 -0.19 -12.15
C SER A 9 -14.52 -1.43 -12.65
N LYS A 10 -15.38 -1.24 -13.66
CA LYS A 10 -16.01 -2.34 -14.41
C LYS A 10 -15.27 -2.68 -15.70
N TYR A 11 -14.15 -2.00 -16.00
CA TYR A 11 -13.36 -2.27 -17.20
C TYR A 11 -12.88 -3.72 -17.24
N TRP A 12 -12.42 -4.23 -16.10
CA TRP A 12 -12.46 -5.65 -15.78
C TRP A 12 -13.32 -5.84 -14.54
N ASP A 13 -14.09 -6.91 -14.48
CA ASP A 13 -14.96 -7.15 -13.33
C ASP A 13 -14.14 -7.27 -12.04
N GLY A 14 -14.55 -6.54 -11.00
CA GLY A 14 -13.80 -6.44 -9.75
C GLY A 14 -12.47 -5.66 -9.81
N ALA A 15 -12.17 -4.94 -10.89
CA ALA A 15 -10.93 -4.17 -10.99
C ALA A 15 -10.85 -3.06 -9.95
N THR A 16 -9.64 -2.80 -9.48
CA THR A 16 -9.31 -1.75 -8.52
C THR A 16 -8.73 -0.54 -9.25
N VAL A 17 -9.05 0.66 -8.77
CA VAL A 17 -8.49 1.92 -9.28
C VAL A 17 -7.66 2.60 -8.19
N PHE A 18 -6.37 2.73 -8.43
CA PHE A 18 -5.46 3.51 -7.61
C PHE A 18 -5.34 4.93 -8.16
N TRP A 19 -5.97 5.88 -7.48
CA TRP A 19 -5.95 7.28 -7.89
C TRP A 19 -4.67 7.97 -7.43
N GLN A 20 -3.96 8.58 -8.36
CA GLN A 20 -2.87 9.50 -8.06
C GLN A 20 -3.48 10.88 -7.83
N THR A 21 -3.52 11.30 -6.58
CA THR A 21 -4.03 12.61 -6.15
C THR A 21 -2.88 13.38 -5.53
N ASP A 22 -2.60 14.57 -6.05
CA ASP A 22 -1.46 15.36 -5.60
C ASP A 22 -1.71 16.04 -4.22
N ASN A 23 -0.67 16.70 -3.71
CA ASN A 23 -0.74 17.46 -2.46
C ASN A 23 -1.72 18.67 -2.47
N GLN A 24 -2.25 19.05 -3.63
CA GLN A 24 -3.32 20.06 -3.80
C GLN A 24 -4.70 19.40 -3.91
N SER A 25 -4.81 18.10 -3.62
CA SER A 25 -6.03 17.31 -3.77
C SER A 25 -6.58 17.23 -5.19
N LYS A 26 -5.76 17.49 -6.22
CA LYS A 26 -6.15 17.34 -7.63
C LYS A 26 -5.89 15.92 -8.09
N VAL A 27 -6.91 15.29 -8.66
CA VAL A 27 -6.77 13.96 -9.29
C VAL A 27 -5.96 14.11 -10.57
N ARG A 28 -4.83 13.41 -10.64
CA ARG A 28 -3.85 13.51 -11.73
C ARG A 28 -3.92 12.37 -12.74
N THR A 29 -4.28 11.18 -12.30
CA THR A 29 -4.58 10.00 -13.11
C THR A 29 -5.13 8.90 -12.21
N GLY A 30 -5.58 7.79 -12.80
CA GLY A 30 -5.96 6.59 -12.08
C GLY A 30 -5.38 5.36 -12.78
N LYS A 31 -4.79 4.45 -12.01
CA LYS A 31 -4.27 3.18 -12.51
C LYS A 31 -5.30 2.09 -12.21
N ILE A 32 -5.81 1.45 -13.25
CA ILE A 32 -6.75 0.34 -13.15
C ILE A 32 -5.94 -0.95 -13.12
N MET A 33 -6.17 -1.79 -12.12
CA MET A 33 -5.48 -3.07 -11.95
C MET A 33 -6.46 -4.17 -11.53
N LEU A 34 -6.29 -5.36 -12.11
CA LEU A 34 -7.02 -6.55 -11.71
C LEU A 34 -6.15 -7.48 -10.87
N TYR A 35 -6.73 -7.96 -9.76
CA TYR A 35 -6.10 -8.91 -8.85
C TYR A 35 -6.94 -10.17 -8.78
N ASN A 36 -6.27 -11.30 -8.60
CA ASN A 36 -6.93 -12.55 -8.25
C ASN A 36 -7.44 -12.44 -6.80
N SER A 37 -8.73 -12.71 -6.58
CA SER A 37 -9.38 -12.54 -5.27
C SER A 37 -8.93 -13.54 -4.20
N GLU A 38 -8.40 -14.70 -4.62
CA GLU A 38 -7.95 -15.76 -3.71
C GLU A 38 -6.50 -15.54 -3.28
N THR A 39 -5.63 -15.20 -4.23
CA THR A 39 -4.19 -15.08 -3.98
C THR A 39 -3.73 -13.64 -3.72
N GLY A 40 -4.54 -12.64 -4.07
CA GLY A 40 -4.14 -11.23 -4.02
C GLY A 40 -3.06 -10.82 -5.03
N LYS A 41 -2.60 -11.75 -5.88
CA LYS A 41 -1.60 -11.49 -6.93
C LYS A 41 -2.25 -10.81 -8.12
N ARG A 42 -1.47 -9.99 -8.83
CA ARG A 42 -1.90 -9.36 -10.08
C ARG A 42 -2.16 -10.41 -11.15
N ILE A 43 -3.23 -10.25 -11.93
CA ILE A 43 -3.49 -11.09 -13.10
C ILE A 43 -2.61 -10.63 -14.27
N LYS A 44 -1.66 -11.47 -14.67
CA LYS A 44 -0.69 -11.23 -15.77
C LYS A 44 -0.97 -12.04 -17.03
N GLU A 45 -1.84 -13.05 -16.94
CA GLU A 45 -2.21 -13.95 -18.03
C GLU A 45 -3.71 -13.85 -18.34
N PRO A 46 -4.13 -14.01 -19.60
CA PRO A 46 -3.30 -14.18 -20.80
C PRO A 46 -2.55 -12.90 -21.23
N TYR A 47 -2.80 -11.79 -20.54
CA TYR A 47 -2.06 -10.54 -20.69
C TYR A 47 -2.11 -9.72 -19.39
N ASN A 48 -1.30 -8.67 -19.32
CA ASN A 48 -1.25 -7.80 -18.15
C ASN A 48 -2.53 -6.98 -17.99
N HIS A 49 -3.28 -7.22 -16.92
CA HIS A 49 -4.48 -6.47 -16.58
C HIS A 49 -4.14 -5.19 -15.80
N VAL A 50 -3.40 -4.31 -16.46
CA VAL A 50 -3.06 -2.97 -15.97
C VAL A 50 -3.34 -1.97 -17.09
N THR A 51 -4.12 -0.93 -16.80
CA THR A 51 -4.36 0.17 -17.73
C THR A 51 -4.55 1.48 -16.96
N TRP A 52 -4.69 2.59 -17.68
CA TRP A 52 -4.93 3.90 -17.09
C TRP A 52 -6.35 4.37 -17.40
N VAL A 53 -6.96 5.05 -16.42
CA VAL A 53 -8.31 5.60 -16.55
C VAL A 53 -8.43 6.51 -17.76
N HIS A 54 -7.45 7.39 -18.01
CA HIS A 54 -7.50 8.32 -19.14
C HIS A 54 -7.43 7.60 -20.50
N SER A 55 -6.73 6.45 -20.58
CA SER A 55 -6.68 5.63 -21.79
C SER A 55 -8.02 4.96 -22.05
N VAL A 56 -8.67 4.41 -21.01
CA VAL A 56 -9.99 3.77 -21.12
C VAL A 56 -11.10 4.78 -21.43
N LEU A 57 -10.98 6.02 -20.93
CA LEU A 57 -11.93 7.09 -21.22
C LEU A 57 -11.68 7.80 -22.56
N HIS A 58 -10.66 7.38 -23.33
CA HIS A 58 -10.28 7.99 -24.61
C HIS A 58 -10.19 9.52 -24.56
N LYS A 59 -9.51 10.04 -23.53
CA LYS A 59 -9.46 11.49 -23.30
C LYS A 59 -8.40 12.15 -24.19
N ASP A 60 -8.87 12.87 -25.21
CA ASP A 60 -8.01 13.64 -26.11
C ASP A 60 -7.29 14.79 -25.36
N GLY A 61 -6.04 15.05 -25.75
CA GLY A 61 -5.23 16.12 -25.15
C GLY A 61 -4.90 15.91 -23.67
N TYR A 62 -4.95 14.67 -23.17
CA TYR A 62 -4.67 14.40 -21.76
C TYR A 62 -3.22 14.71 -21.38
N ASN A 63 -3.03 15.73 -20.53
CA ASN A 63 -1.73 16.03 -19.95
C ASN A 63 -1.43 15.09 -18.77
N LEU A 64 -0.68 14.02 -19.02
CA LEU A 64 -0.27 13.08 -18.00
C LEU A 64 0.76 13.72 -17.05
N LYS A 65 0.31 14.04 -15.83
CA LYS A 65 1.18 14.54 -14.74
C LYS A 65 1.14 13.61 -13.54
N GLN A 66 1.92 12.53 -13.57
CA GLN A 66 1.95 11.56 -12.48
C GLN A 66 2.46 12.16 -11.17
N CYS A 67 1.93 11.65 -10.07
CA CYS A 67 2.29 12.01 -8.70
C CYS A 67 2.30 10.75 -7.84
N PHE A 68 2.84 10.80 -6.62
CA PHE A 68 2.88 9.60 -5.79
C PHE A 68 1.46 9.14 -5.43
N PHE A 69 1.25 7.83 -5.39
CA PHE A 69 0.03 7.30 -4.76
C PHE A 69 0.10 7.57 -3.25
N GLY A 70 -0.93 8.20 -2.70
CA GLY A 70 -0.94 8.66 -1.31
C GLY A 70 -0.28 10.03 -1.08
N GLU A 71 0.15 10.74 -2.13
CA GLU A 71 0.73 12.08 -2.01
C GLU A 71 -0.19 13.07 -1.28
N HIS A 72 -1.51 12.97 -1.51
CA HIS A 72 -2.53 13.75 -0.81
C HIS A 72 -2.53 13.58 0.71
N LEU A 73 -1.85 12.56 1.26
CA LEU A 73 -1.72 12.32 2.69
C LEU A 73 -0.55 13.11 3.30
N LEU A 74 0.40 13.61 2.50
CA LEU A 74 1.64 14.24 2.99
C LEU A 74 1.39 15.47 3.87
N SER A 75 0.25 16.14 3.70
CA SER A 75 -0.15 17.32 4.47
C SER A 75 -0.75 16.99 5.84
N GLU A 76 -1.16 15.74 6.09
CA GLU A 76 -1.83 15.37 7.35
C GLU A 76 -0.87 15.43 8.54
N ASP A 77 0.37 15.00 8.36
CA ASP A 77 1.42 15.03 9.38
C ASP A 77 2.78 15.23 8.71
N LYS A 78 3.37 16.39 8.95
CA LYS A 78 4.68 16.79 8.40
C LYS A 78 5.85 16.17 9.16
N SER A 79 5.66 15.84 10.44
CA SER A 79 6.69 15.24 11.29
C SER A 79 6.86 13.75 11.05
N ARG A 80 5.79 13.08 10.63
CA ARG A 80 5.80 11.64 10.38
C ARG A 80 6.74 11.29 9.21
N PRO A 81 7.67 10.33 9.40
CA PRO A 81 8.55 9.87 8.33
C PRO A 81 7.73 9.20 7.22
N VAL A 82 8.19 9.39 5.98
CA VAL A 82 7.52 8.86 4.78
C VAL A 82 8.17 7.54 4.41
N ALA A 83 7.37 6.50 4.18
CA ALA A 83 7.84 5.24 3.62
C ALA A 83 7.42 5.16 2.14
N LEU A 84 8.40 4.94 1.25
CA LEU A 84 8.17 4.86 -0.19
C LEU A 84 8.38 3.42 -0.68
N VAL A 85 7.36 2.87 -1.34
CA VAL A 85 7.35 1.52 -1.95
C VAL A 85 7.03 1.60 -3.45
N GLU A 86 7.22 0.50 -4.18
CA GLU A 86 6.88 0.45 -5.61
C GLU A 86 5.37 0.47 -5.87
N SER A 87 4.64 -0.43 -5.21
CA SER A 87 3.25 -0.72 -5.54
C SER A 87 2.24 -0.08 -4.59
N GLU A 88 1.11 0.32 -5.17
CA GLU A 88 0.01 0.93 -4.43
C GLU A 88 -0.63 -0.04 -3.42
N LYS A 89 -0.70 -1.34 -3.77
CA LYS A 89 -1.13 -2.42 -2.87
C LYS A 89 -0.26 -2.47 -1.62
N THR A 90 1.06 -2.46 -1.81
CA THR A 90 2.06 -2.60 -0.74
C THR A 90 1.94 -1.43 0.23
N ALA A 91 1.79 -0.20 -0.26
CA ALA A 91 1.58 0.97 0.59
C ALA A 91 0.34 0.84 1.48
N ILE A 92 -0.76 0.32 0.95
CA ILE A 92 -2.00 0.13 1.72
C ILE A 92 -1.80 -0.92 2.81
N ILE A 93 -1.24 -2.09 2.47
CA ILE A 93 -1.01 -3.17 3.45
C ILE A 93 -0.04 -2.70 4.53
N ALA A 94 1.08 -2.12 4.14
CA ALA A 94 2.10 -1.65 5.07
C ALA A 94 1.58 -0.53 6.00
N SER A 95 0.67 0.33 5.51
CA SER A 95 0.03 1.35 6.36
C SER A 95 -0.78 0.78 7.53
N TYR A 96 -1.26 -0.46 7.43
CA TYR A 96 -1.96 -1.14 8.52
C TYR A 96 -0.98 -1.68 9.56
N TYR A 97 0.09 -2.33 9.12
CA TYR A 97 1.06 -2.98 10.02
C TYR A 97 2.08 -2.01 10.64
N LEU A 98 2.43 -0.94 9.93
CA LEU A 98 3.46 0.02 10.32
C LEU A 98 2.91 1.46 10.27
N PRO A 99 1.95 1.80 11.16
CA PRO A 99 1.25 3.10 11.13
C PRO A 99 2.13 4.29 11.54
N GLN A 100 3.33 4.04 12.07
CA GLN A 100 4.32 5.07 12.37
C GLN A 100 4.87 5.75 11.11
N PHE A 101 4.75 5.12 9.93
CA PHE A 101 5.13 5.73 8.66
C PHE A 101 3.91 6.24 7.90
N LEU A 102 4.14 7.28 7.10
CA LEU A 102 3.23 7.70 6.05
C LEU A 102 3.61 6.98 4.76
N TRP A 103 2.82 5.98 4.36
CA TRP A 103 3.13 5.16 3.20
C TRP A 103 2.64 5.80 1.90
N ILE A 104 3.54 5.92 0.93
CA ILE A 104 3.26 6.34 -0.45
C ILE A 104 3.86 5.32 -1.43
N ALA A 105 3.39 5.33 -2.68
CA ALA A 105 3.95 4.47 -3.73
C ALA A 105 4.33 5.25 -4.99
N SER A 106 5.41 4.82 -5.63
CA SER A 106 5.90 5.37 -6.90
C SER A 106 5.00 4.99 -8.09
N GLY A 107 4.25 3.89 -7.96
CA GLY A 107 3.41 3.32 -9.03
C GLY A 107 4.15 2.32 -9.93
N GLY A 108 5.34 1.89 -9.50
CA GLY A 108 6.23 0.92 -10.14
C GLY A 108 7.71 1.30 -9.99
N LYS A 109 8.63 0.37 -10.29
CA LYS A 109 10.10 0.55 -10.18
C LYS A 109 10.64 1.91 -10.62
N ASN A 110 10.18 2.40 -11.78
CA ASN A 110 10.66 3.66 -12.38
C ASN A 110 9.74 4.87 -12.11
N GLY A 111 8.65 4.68 -11.35
CA GLY A 111 7.65 5.72 -11.15
C GLY A 111 8.15 6.88 -10.30
N CYS A 112 7.77 8.11 -10.65
CA CYS A 112 7.94 9.31 -9.80
C CYS A 112 9.37 9.63 -9.29
N PHE A 113 10.43 9.03 -9.84
CA PHE A 113 11.83 9.37 -9.53
C PHE A 113 12.37 10.47 -10.46
N ASN A 114 11.66 11.59 -10.51
CA ASN A 114 12.07 12.81 -11.21
C ASN A 114 12.00 14.00 -10.24
N VAL A 115 12.71 15.09 -10.57
CA VAL A 115 12.82 16.27 -9.69
C VAL A 115 11.44 16.83 -9.33
N ASN A 116 10.50 16.91 -10.28
CA ASN A 116 9.17 17.48 -10.02
C ASN A 116 8.41 16.65 -8.98
N SER A 117 8.40 15.32 -9.14
CA SER A 117 7.76 14.42 -8.19
C SER A 117 8.47 14.44 -6.84
N LEU A 118 9.81 14.35 -6.80
CA LEU A 118 10.58 14.30 -5.56
C LEU A 118 10.53 15.60 -4.76
N SER A 119 10.39 16.75 -5.43
CA SER A 119 10.33 18.06 -4.77
C SER A 119 9.22 18.19 -3.73
N VAL A 120 8.14 17.40 -3.84
CA VAL A 120 7.03 17.39 -2.86
C VAL A 120 7.45 16.80 -1.51
N LEU A 121 8.59 16.10 -1.46
CA LEU A 121 9.17 15.48 -0.27
C LEU A 121 10.33 16.31 0.31
N ALA A 122 10.62 17.50 -0.21
CA ALA A 122 11.69 18.35 0.30
C ALA A 122 11.52 18.64 1.81
N GLY A 123 12.59 18.50 2.58
CA GLY A 123 12.58 18.65 4.03
C GLY A 123 11.92 17.49 4.80
N ARG A 124 11.60 16.37 4.14
CA ARG A 124 11.07 15.16 4.79
C ARG A 124 12.16 14.12 5.02
N SER A 125 11.98 13.32 6.07
CA SER A 125 12.67 12.05 6.25
C SER A 125 11.92 10.94 5.50
N VAL A 126 12.60 10.27 4.57
CA VAL A 126 12.05 9.25 3.67
C VAL A 126 12.83 7.96 3.82
N VAL A 127 12.12 6.86 4.06
CA VAL A 127 12.67 5.51 4.05
C VAL A 127 12.20 4.78 2.80
N LEU A 128 13.15 4.29 2.01
CA LEU A 128 12.92 3.53 0.80
C LEU A 128 12.76 2.04 1.12
N PHE A 129 11.69 1.43 0.63
CA PHE A 129 11.41 0.00 0.72
C PHE A 129 11.28 -0.57 -0.69
N PRO A 130 12.41 -0.81 -1.39
CA PRO A 130 12.39 -1.38 -2.73
C PRO A 130 11.88 -2.83 -2.71
N ASP A 131 11.28 -3.27 -3.82
CA ASP A 131 11.01 -4.69 -4.05
C ASP A 131 12.35 -5.41 -4.29
N LEU A 132 12.40 -6.73 -4.07
CA LEU A 132 13.61 -7.51 -4.33
C LEU A 132 14.09 -7.35 -5.78
N GLY A 133 15.37 -7.05 -5.96
CA GLY A 133 15.98 -6.78 -7.28
C GLY A 133 15.76 -5.34 -7.81
N ALA A 134 15.18 -4.44 -7.01
CA ALA A 134 15.13 -3.00 -7.31
C ALA A 134 16.08 -2.16 -6.47
N THR A 135 16.72 -2.75 -5.46
CA THR A 135 17.63 -2.10 -4.50
C THR A 135 18.68 -1.23 -5.18
N ASP A 136 19.44 -1.76 -6.14
CA ASP A 136 20.49 -1.00 -6.84
C ASP A 136 19.95 0.22 -7.61
N TYR A 137 18.78 0.06 -8.25
CA TYR A 137 18.15 1.15 -8.97
C TYR A 137 17.73 2.27 -8.01
N TRP A 138 17.10 1.92 -6.89
CA TRP A 138 16.66 2.88 -5.89
C TRP A 138 17.84 3.55 -5.19
N GLN A 139 18.89 2.80 -4.91
CA GLN A 139 20.16 3.31 -4.40
C GLN A 139 20.75 4.39 -5.34
N SER A 140 20.68 4.19 -6.66
CA SER A 140 21.12 5.20 -7.64
C SER A 140 20.34 6.52 -7.57
N LYS A 141 19.10 6.51 -7.04
CA LYS A 141 18.24 7.69 -6.90
C LYS A 141 18.50 8.47 -5.61
N ILE A 142 19.21 7.90 -4.64
CA ILE A 142 19.47 8.55 -3.35
C ILE A 142 20.17 9.90 -3.53
N SER A 143 21.16 10.00 -4.42
CA SER A 143 21.87 11.27 -4.67
C SER A 143 20.93 12.36 -5.20
N LEU A 144 19.98 12.00 -6.07
CA LEU A 144 18.95 12.92 -6.57
C LEU A 144 17.97 13.34 -5.46
N MET A 145 17.60 12.41 -4.58
CA MET A 145 16.72 12.72 -3.45
C MET A 145 17.41 13.68 -2.47
N LYS A 146 18.68 13.44 -2.15
CA LYS A 146 19.48 14.33 -1.29
C LYS A 146 19.63 15.72 -1.90
N SER A 147 19.83 15.84 -3.22
CA SER A 147 19.89 17.14 -3.88
C SER A 147 18.55 17.90 -3.88
N CYS A 148 17.43 17.18 -3.76
CA CYS A 148 16.10 17.77 -3.54
C CYS A 148 15.85 18.15 -2.06
N GLY A 149 16.84 18.05 -1.18
CA GLY A 149 16.70 18.36 0.25
C GLY A 149 15.93 17.31 1.04
N ILE A 150 15.96 16.05 0.60
CA ILE A 150 15.30 14.92 1.27
C ILE A 150 16.32 14.19 2.13
N GLU A 151 16.01 13.96 3.40
CA GLU A 151 16.77 13.00 4.21
C GLU A 151 16.28 11.61 3.84
N VAL A 152 17.14 10.81 3.20
CA VAL A 152 16.76 9.51 2.66
C VAL A 152 17.60 8.38 3.24
N GLN A 153 16.92 7.29 3.60
CA GLN A 153 17.52 6.03 4.04
C GLN A 153 16.93 4.89 3.21
N MET A 154 17.71 3.83 3.01
CA MET A 154 17.25 2.62 2.32
C MET A 154 17.09 1.49 3.33
N PHE A 155 15.99 0.76 3.22
CA PHE A 155 15.75 -0.46 3.99
C PHE A 155 16.14 -1.67 3.14
N ASP A 156 17.38 -2.12 3.30
CA ASP A 156 18.02 -3.21 2.54
C ASP A 156 17.87 -4.60 3.18
N TYR A 157 17.25 -4.67 4.36
CA TYR A 157 17.07 -5.91 5.11
C TYR A 157 16.40 -7.01 4.28
N LEU A 158 15.42 -6.66 3.43
CA LEU A 158 14.74 -7.62 2.57
C LEU A 158 15.72 -8.28 1.59
N GLU A 159 16.50 -7.46 0.87
CA GLU A 159 17.47 -7.94 -0.11
C GLU A 159 18.56 -8.83 0.53
N ALA A 160 19.03 -8.44 1.71
CA ALA A 160 20.07 -9.15 2.46
C ALA A 160 19.61 -10.52 3.01
N ASN A 161 18.33 -10.69 3.33
CA ASN A 161 17.80 -11.87 4.01
C ASN A 161 16.87 -12.74 3.14
N ALA A 162 16.56 -12.30 1.92
CA ALA A 162 15.69 -13.07 1.03
C ALA A 162 16.29 -14.42 0.64
N THR A 163 15.44 -15.44 0.56
CA THR A 163 15.80 -16.72 -0.07
C THR A 163 15.79 -16.58 -1.59
N GLU A 164 16.37 -17.56 -2.28
CA GLU A 164 16.39 -17.55 -3.75
C GLU A 164 14.98 -17.61 -4.37
N ASP A 165 14.05 -18.31 -3.72
CA ASP A 165 12.66 -18.39 -4.18
C ASP A 165 11.92 -17.06 -3.95
N GLU A 166 12.17 -16.37 -2.84
CA GLU A 166 11.61 -15.04 -2.58
C GLU A 166 12.12 -14.01 -3.59
N ARG A 167 13.41 -14.09 -3.98
CA ARG A 167 13.97 -13.25 -5.05
C ARG A 167 13.31 -13.52 -6.40
N LYS A 168 13.11 -14.78 -6.77
CA LYS A 168 12.45 -15.16 -8.03
C LYS A 168 10.99 -14.70 -8.09
N GLU A 169 10.28 -14.76 -6.97
CA GLU A 169 8.90 -14.26 -6.87
C GLU A 169 8.83 -12.73 -6.77
N GLY A 170 9.95 -12.07 -6.47
CA GLY A 170 10.04 -10.61 -6.37
C GLY A 170 9.29 -10.05 -5.18
N TYR A 171 9.50 -10.63 -3.99
CA TYR A 171 8.79 -10.24 -2.78
C TYR A 171 8.98 -8.76 -2.44
N ASP A 172 7.92 -8.19 -1.85
CA ASP A 172 7.90 -6.84 -1.30
C ASP A 172 7.73 -6.87 0.23
N ILE A 173 7.81 -5.71 0.90
CA ILE A 173 7.62 -5.62 2.35
C ILE A 173 6.24 -6.14 2.81
N ALA A 174 5.19 -6.02 1.99
CA ALA A 174 3.87 -6.51 2.36
C ALA A 174 3.82 -8.03 2.39
N ASP A 175 4.57 -8.74 1.54
CA ASP A 175 4.66 -10.20 1.60
C ASP A 175 5.25 -10.68 2.94
N TYR A 176 6.25 -9.97 3.47
CA TYR A 176 6.79 -10.26 4.82
C TYR A 176 5.81 -9.89 5.93
N LEU A 177 5.11 -8.74 5.82
CA LEU A 177 4.14 -8.30 6.83
C LEU A 177 2.94 -9.24 6.92
N LEU A 178 2.47 -9.79 5.79
CA LEU A 178 1.34 -10.73 5.77
C LEU A 178 1.67 -12.09 6.41
N LYS A 179 2.96 -12.47 6.50
CA LYS A 179 3.39 -13.65 7.27
C LYS A 179 3.25 -13.43 8.78
N VAL A 180 3.28 -12.18 9.25
CA VAL A 180 3.07 -11.84 10.68
C VAL A 180 1.59 -11.91 10.98
N LYS A 181 1.18 -12.73 11.95
CA LYS A 181 -0.24 -12.84 12.30
C LYS A 181 -0.76 -11.49 12.80
N PRO A 182 -1.91 -11.00 12.34
CA PRO A 182 -2.43 -9.68 12.73
C PRO A 182 -2.56 -9.50 14.24
N GLY A 183 -2.92 -10.55 14.98
CA GLY A 183 -3.02 -10.49 16.44
C GLY A 183 -1.66 -10.34 17.13
N GLU A 184 -0.60 -10.91 16.57
CA GLU A 184 0.77 -10.76 17.09
C GLU A 184 1.24 -9.32 16.85
N ALA A 185 0.99 -8.77 15.65
CA ALA A 185 1.33 -7.37 15.34
C ALA A 185 0.58 -6.37 16.25
N ILE A 186 -0.71 -6.59 16.51
CA ILE A 186 -1.50 -5.76 17.44
C ILE A 186 -0.96 -5.89 18.87
N LEU A 187 -0.70 -7.10 19.34
CA LEU A 187 -0.14 -7.34 20.66
C LEU A 187 1.20 -6.61 20.83
N GLN A 188 2.09 -6.71 19.84
CA GLN A 188 3.36 -6.01 19.82
C GLN A 188 3.18 -4.48 19.84
N GLN A 189 2.19 -3.95 19.12
CA GLN A 189 1.88 -2.52 19.17
C GLN A 189 1.34 -2.09 20.55
N MET A 190 0.54 -2.92 21.20
CA MET A 190 0.04 -2.69 22.56
C MET A 190 1.19 -2.70 23.57
N ILE A 191 2.09 -3.69 23.48
CA ILE A 191 3.30 -3.79 24.33
C ILE A 191 4.19 -2.55 24.15
N ARG A 192 4.42 -2.08 22.92
CA ARG A 192 5.18 -0.85 22.68
C ARG A 192 4.58 0.39 23.33
N LYS A 193 3.24 0.44 23.44
CA LYS A 193 2.55 1.55 24.12
C LYS A 193 2.55 1.39 25.64
N ASN A 194 2.48 0.16 26.13
CA ASN A 194 2.53 -0.15 27.54
C ASN A 194 3.38 -1.41 27.79
N PRO A 195 4.67 -1.25 28.12
CA PRO A 195 5.58 -2.37 28.34
C PRO A 195 5.12 -3.32 29.46
N VAL A 196 4.28 -2.86 30.41
CA VAL A 196 3.73 -3.72 31.48
C VAL A 196 2.90 -4.87 30.93
N LEU A 197 2.35 -4.75 29.72
CA LEU A 197 1.62 -5.85 29.07
C LEU A 197 2.52 -7.06 28.83
N GLU A 198 3.80 -6.88 28.54
CA GLU A 198 4.76 -7.99 28.41
C GLU A 198 4.93 -8.72 29.74
N THR A 199 5.12 -7.96 30.83
CA THR A 199 5.19 -8.52 32.18
C THR A 199 3.93 -9.30 32.55
N LEU A 200 2.74 -8.80 32.19
CA LEU A 200 1.49 -9.50 32.46
C LEU A 200 1.36 -10.80 31.65
N ILE A 201 1.78 -10.79 30.39
CA ILE A 201 1.77 -11.98 29.53
C ILE A 201 2.65 -13.07 30.14
N ASP A 202 3.87 -12.71 30.54
CA ASP A 202 4.83 -13.65 31.12
C ASP A 202 4.40 -14.15 32.50
N THR A 203 3.90 -13.24 33.36
CA THR A 203 3.47 -13.58 34.73
C THR A 203 2.30 -14.56 34.74
N PHE A 204 1.39 -14.44 33.78
CA PHE A 204 0.15 -15.22 33.74
C PHE A 204 0.09 -16.27 32.62
N ASP A 205 1.20 -16.52 31.91
CA ASP A 205 1.29 -17.42 30.73
C ASP A 205 0.16 -17.18 29.71
N LEU A 206 -0.10 -15.91 29.40
CA LEU A 206 -1.20 -15.53 28.51
C LEU A 206 -0.87 -15.89 27.05
N LYS A 207 -1.81 -16.57 26.38
CA LYS A 207 -1.64 -16.98 24.98
C LYS A 207 -2.55 -16.19 24.06
N LEU A 208 -2.00 -15.72 22.95
CA LEU A 208 -2.76 -15.04 21.91
C LEU A 208 -3.68 -16.05 21.21
N ILE A 209 -4.97 -15.99 21.53
CA ILE A 209 -6.02 -16.79 20.88
C ILE A 209 -6.57 -16.02 19.67
N SER A 210 -6.58 -16.66 18.49
CA SER A 210 -7.27 -16.11 17.33
C SER A 210 -8.78 -16.29 17.49
N VAL A 211 -9.55 -15.21 17.43
CA VAL A 211 -11.00 -15.32 17.28
C VAL A 211 -11.25 -15.78 15.84
N GLN A 212 -11.49 -17.07 15.65
CA GLN A 212 -12.13 -17.53 14.41
C GLN A 212 -13.42 -16.73 14.28
N GLN A 213 -13.57 -15.94 13.21
CA GLN A 213 -14.84 -15.30 12.88
C GLN A 213 -15.84 -16.37 12.39
N GLY A 214 -16.22 -17.25 13.30
CA GLY A 214 -17.29 -18.22 13.16
C GLY A 214 -18.48 -17.75 13.99
N THR A 215 -19.10 -16.64 13.59
CA THR A 215 -20.52 -16.41 13.94
C THR A 215 -21.32 -16.58 12.65
N PRO A 216 -22.16 -17.62 12.52
CA PRO A 216 -23.12 -17.68 11.44
C PRO A 216 -24.02 -16.45 11.61
N ARG A 217 -24.00 -15.53 10.65
CA ARG A 217 -25.01 -14.48 10.60
C ARG A 217 -26.38 -15.16 10.55
N PRO A 218 -27.35 -14.79 11.40
CA PRO A 218 -28.71 -15.28 11.24
C PRO A 218 -29.17 -14.94 9.83
N LYS A 219 -29.66 -15.95 9.09
CA LYS A 219 -30.24 -15.77 7.75
C LYS A 219 -31.34 -14.71 7.86
N VAL A 220 -31.08 -13.52 7.32
CA VAL A 220 -32.11 -12.50 7.14
C VAL A 220 -33.07 -13.07 6.11
N LEU A 221 -34.26 -13.46 6.55
CA LEU A 221 -35.33 -13.87 5.65
C LEU A 221 -35.68 -12.68 4.74
N PRO A 222 -35.86 -12.89 3.43
CA PRO A 222 -36.24 -11.81 2.53
C PRO A 222 -37.60 -11.22 2.94
N PRO A 223 -37.80 -9.91 2.77
CA PRO A 223 -39.06 -9.27 3.13
C PRO A 223 -40.20 -9.88 2.31
N LYS A 224 -41.27 -10.29 3.00
CA LYS A 224 -42.52 -10.74 2.38
C LYS A 224 -42.99 -9.68 1.38
N LYS A 225 -43.06 -10.02 0.10
CA LYS A 225 -43.75 -9.22 -0.92
C LYS A 225 -45.21 -9.05 -0.46
N ARG A 226 -45.55 -7.89 0.11
CA ARG A 226 -46.93 -7.43 0.16
C ARG A 226 -47.26 -6.94 -1.24
N GLY A 227 -48.09 -7.70 -1.95
CA GLY A 227 -48.68 -7.27 -3.20
C GLY A 227 -49.50 -6.02 -2.96
N PHE A 228 -49.14 -4.93 -3.63
CA PHE A 228 -50.05 -3.82 -3.86
C PHE A 228 -50.71 -4.07 -5.22
N ARG A 229 -51.99 -4.43 -5.17
CA ARG A 229 -52.91 -4.24 -6.29
C ARG A 229 -53.38 -2.79 -6.25
N LEU A 230 -53.16 -2.07 -7.34
CA LEU A 230 -54.12 -1.16 -7.97
C LEU A 230 -53.80 -1.18 -9.47
#